data_AF-A0A2T4AWV6-F1
#
_entry.id   AF-A0A2T4AWV6-F1
#
_cell.length_a   1.000
_cell.length_b   1.000
_cell.length_c   1.000
_cell.angle_alpha   90.00
_cell.angle_beta   90.00
_cell.angle_gamma   90.00
#
_symmetry.space_group_name_H-M   'P 1'
#
loop_
_entity.id
_entity.type
_entity.pdbx_description
1 polymer ?
#
loop_
_entity_poly.entity_id
_entity_poly.type
_entity_poly.pdbx_seq_one_letter_code
_entity_poly.pdbx_strand_id
1 'polypeptide(L)'
;MDQAASVFSEQGSATFVSFTPSLSARPVKFPPTRPELCFVIAQSFVTSNKHVTGPILGISLQGFHDAFFYHNGGSDYAAAKSLTKEEELRRLIDITKETLTREDGYTREEIASALQMSVPELEQRFMSRFPVRADRFKLRQRALHVFTEALRVVQFLALLEGPLHTGRTDTTQFNEELGRLMNETQDSCRDLYECSCPELDEICRISRGAGAYSSRLTGAGWGGCSVHLVPADKVPAVKEALEQQYYSKLDLTDEQKEQAVVVSRPARGSAVYIVEGGQLS
;
A
#
# COMPACT_ATOMS: atom_id res chain seq x y z
N MET A 1 2.73 -2.84 -10.75
CA MET A 1 1.50 -2.18 -10.26
C MET A 1 1.26 -0.90 -11.05
N ASP A 2 2.20 0.04 -11.01
CA ASP A 2 2.11 1.36 -11.65
C ASP A 2 1.75 1.28 -13.14
N GLN A 3 2.40 0.40 -13.90
CA GLN A 3 2.09 0.20 -15.32
C GLN A 3 0.66 -0.33 -15.54
N ALA A 4 0.23 -1.26 -14.69
CA ALA A 4 -1.12 -1.82 -14.77
C ALA A 4 -2.17 -0.77 -14.44
N ALA A 5 -1.96 0.05 -13.40
CA ALA A 5 -2.83 1.17 -13.08
C ALA A 5 -2.87 2.20 -14.23
N SER A 6 -1.72 2.54 -14.82
CA SER A 6 -1.67 3.49 -15.94
C SER A 6 -2.47 3.00 -17.16
N VAL A 7 -2.46 1.70 -17.45
CA VAL A 7 -3.08 1.15 -18.67
C VAL A 7 -4.54 0.76 -18.44
N PHE A 8 -4.86 0.09 -17.32
CA PHE A 8 -6.17 -0.55 -17.10
C PHE A 8 -7.14 0.29 -16.25
N SER A 9 -6.81 1.53 -15.90
CA SER A 9 -7.73 2.38 -15.13
C SER A 9 -8.98 2.75 -15.93
N GLU A 10 -10.13 2.65 -15.28
CA GLU A 10 -11.41 3.10 -15.82
C GLU A 10 -11.91 4.32 -15.04
N GLN A 11 -12.37 5.34 -15.76
CA GLN A 11 -12.85 6.58 -15.16
C GLN A 11 -13.98 6.31 -14.16
N GLY A 12 -13.84 6.85 -12.95
CA GLY A 12 -14.82 6.67 -11.87
C GLY A 12 -14.68 5.37 -11.06
N SER A 13 -13.63 4.58 -11.27
CA SER A 13 -13.35 3.37 -10.48
C SER A 13 -11.88 3.25 -10.08
N ALA A 14 -11.61 2.68 -8.91
CA ALA A 14 -10.29 2.15 -8.60
C ALA A 14 -10.03 0.89 -9.44
N THR A 15 -8.78 0.41 -9.47
CA THR A 15 -8.42 -0.82 -10.17
C THR A 15 -7.85 -1.83 -9.20
N PHE A 16 -8.46 -3.01 -9.10
CA PHE A 16 -7.84 -4.15 -8.44
C PHE A 16 -6.95 -4.87 -9.45
N VAL A 17 -5.65 -4.94 -9.14
CA VAL A 17 -4.64 -5.60 -9.97
C VAL A 17 -4.17 -6.87 -9.27
N SER A 18 -4.28 -8.01 -9.94
CA SER A 18 -3.66 -9.27 -9.53
C SER A 18 -2.55 -9.64 -10.49
N PHE A 19 -1.47 -10.23 -9.98
CA PHE A 19 -0.28 -10.59 -10.77
C PHE A 19 -0.16 -12.10 -11.00
N THR A 20 -0.81 -12.91 -10.16
CA THR A 20 -0.70 -14.38 -10.15
C THR A 20 -2.09 -15.00 -10.19
N PRO A 21 -2.29 -16.12 -10.92
CA PRO A 21 -1.32 -16.81 -11.79
C PRO A 21 -1.03 -16.06 -13.12
N SER A 22 -1.82 -15.05 -13.44
CA SER A 22 -1.62 -14.16 -14.58
C SER A 22 -1.98 -12.72 -14.20
N LEU A 23 -1.43 -11.76 -14.95
CA LEU A 23 -1.80 -10.35 -14.79
C LEU A 23 -3.28 -10.18 -15.14
N SER A 24 -4.05 -9.68 -14.18
CA SER A 24 -5.43 -9.25 -14.39
C SER A 24 -5.66 -7.91 -13.68
N ALA A 25 -6.52 -7.10 -14.28
CA ALA A 25 -6.94 -5.82 -13.73
C ALA A 25 -8.45 -5.71 -13.92
N ARG A 26 -9.16 -5.35 -12.86
CA ARG A 26 -10.60 -5.13 -12.92
C ARG A 26 -11.00 -3.85 -12.18
N PRO A 27 -12.02 -3.14 -12.65
CA PRO A 27 -12.53 -1.98 -11.93
C PRO A 27 -13.12 -2.40 -10.58
N VAL A 28 -12.94 -1.53 -9.58
CA VAL A 28 -13.56 -1.60 -8.25
C VAL A 28 -14.19 -0.25 -7.96
N LYS A 29 -15.50 -0.25 -7.79
CA LYS A 29 -16.27 0.98 -7.56
C LYS A 29 -16.37 1.25 -6.07
N PHE A 30 -16.22 2.53 -5.72
CA PHE A 30 -16.66 2.99 -4.42
C PHE A 30 -18.19 3.12 -4.45
N PRO A 31 -18.91 2.53 -3.49
CA PRO A 31 -20.33 2.77 -3.38
C PRO A 31 -20.59 4.25 -3.06
N PRO A 32 -21.77 4.80 -3.40
CA PRO A 32 -22.17 6.11 -2.92
C PRO A 32 -22.20 6.14 -1.40
N THR A 33 -21.59 7.17 -0.81
CA THR A 33 -21.44 7.35 0.64
C THR A 33 -22.03 8.68 1.09
N ARG A 34 -22.45 8.75 2.35
CA ARG A 34 -22.95 9.96 3.02
C ARG A 34 -22.30 10.03 4.41
N PRO A 35 -21.35 10.96 4.65
CA PRO A 35 -20.85 11.96 3.72
C PRO A 35 -20.12 11.35 2.51
N GLU A 36 -20.13 12.06 1.38
CA GLU A 36 -19.44 11.64 0.16
C GLU A 36 -17.93 11.57 0.42
N LEU A 37 -17.29 10.49 -0.02
CA LEU A 37 -15.84 10.31 0.08
C LEU A 37 -15.09 11.02 -1.06
N CYS A 38 -13.99 11.67 -0.71
CA CYS A 38 -13.01 12.24 -1.63
C CYS A 38 -11.60 11.72 -1.30
N PHE A 39 -10.78 11.57 -2.34
CA PHE A 39 -9.34 11.33 -2.18
C PHE A 39 -8.59 12.65 -2.33
N VAL A 40 -7.83 13.00 -1.30
CA VAL A 40 -6.92 14.15 -1.34
C VAL A 40 -5.49 13.61 -1.38
N ILE A 41 -4.69 14.10 -2.31
CA ILE A 41 -3.28 13.78 -2.46
C ILE A 41 -2.47 14.97 -1.99
N ALA A 42 -1.56 14.77 -1.05
CA ALA A 42 -0.67 15.82 -0.55
C ALA A 42 0.80 15.43 -0.74
N GLN A 43 1.60 16.35 -1.27
CA GLN A 43 3.02 16.15 -1.49
C GLN A 43 3.84 16.50 -0.24
N SER A 44 4.83 15.67 0.09
CA SER A 44 5.81 16.00 1.14
C SER A 44 6.89 16.98 0.67
N PHE A 45 7.10 17.09 -0.65
CA PHE A 45 8.27 17.73 -1.28
C PHE A 45 9.63 17.12 -0.90
N VAL A 46 9.65 15.96 -0.24
CA VAL A 46 10.86 15.16 -0.02
C VAL A 46 11.08 14.24 -1.22
N THR A 47 12.26 14.34 -1.83
CA THR A 47 12.62 13.51 -2.99
C THR A 47 13.09 12.13 -2.53
N SER A 48 12.35 11.09 -2.92
CA SER A 48 12.76 9.69 -2.73
C SER A 48 13.44 9.16 -4.00
N ASN A 49 14.74 8.84 -3.91
CA ASN A 49 15.47 8.24 -5.03
C ASN A 49 15.17 6.73 -5.13
N LYS A 50 14.14 6.40 -5.91
CA LYS A 50 13.60 5.04 -6.09
C LYS A 50 14.63 3.99 -6.54
N HIS A 51 15.69 4.41 -7.25
CA HIS A 51 16.74 3.49 -7.71
C HIS A 51 17.61 2.98 -6.56
N VAL A 52 17.67 3.73 -5.45
CA VAL A 52 18.45 3.40 -4.25
C VAL A 52 17.55 2.80 -3.16
N THR A 53 16.29 3.22 -3.08
CA THR A 53 15.38 2.85 -1.99
C THR A 53 14.54 1.59 -2.25
N GLY A 54 14.52 1.04 -3.47
CA GLY A 54 13.70 -0.13 -3.80
C GLY A 54 14.24 -1.00 -4.95
N PRO A 55 15.34 -1.74 -4.76
CA PRO A 55 15.81 -2.69 -5.77
C PRO A 55 14.73 -3.76 -6.03
N ILE A 56 14.50 -4.08 -7.31
CA ILE A 56 13.50 -5.07 -7.73
C ILE A 56 14.03 -6.47 -7.37
N LEU A 57 13.40 -7.10 -6.38
CA LEU A 57 13.68 -8.48 -6.00
C LEU A 57 13.04 -9.46 -7.00
N GLY A 58 13.75 -10.54 -7.32
CA GLY A 58 13.27 -11.57 -8.26
C GLY A 58 12.29 -12.57 -7.66
N ILE A 59 12.01 -12.49 -6.36
CA ILE A 59 11.16 -13.43 -5.62
C ILE A 59 10.17 -12.62 -4.77
N SER A 60 8.90 -13.00 -4.83
CA SER A 60 7.80 -12.44 -4.05
C SER A 60 7.36 -13.43 -2.97
N LEU A 61 6.94 -12.93 -1.80
CA LEU A 61 6.31 -13.76 -0.77
C LEU A 61 4.99 -14.40 -1.23
N GLN A 62 4.38 -13.92 -2.31
CA GLN A 62 3.26 -14.59 -2.96
C GLN A 62 3.65 -15.99 -3.47
N GLY A 63 4.85 -16.16 -4.04
CA GLY A 63 5.30 -17.49 -4.48
C GLY A 63 5.49 -18.45 -3.31
N PHE A 64 5.92 -17.94 -2.16
CA PHE A 64 5.96 -18.71 -0.92
C PHE A 64 4.55 -19.06 -0.42
N HIS A 65 3.61 -18.10 -0.43
CA HIS A 65 2.20 -18.34 -0.10
C HIS A 65 1.66 -19.52 -0.91
N ASP A 66 1.77 -19.45 -2.22
CA ASP A 66 1.20 -20.46 -3.13
C ASP A 66 1.85 -21.84 -2.90
N ALA A 67 3.18 -21.89 -2.79
CA ALA A 67 3.89 -23.15 -2.53
C ALA A 67 3.57 -23.75 -1.15
N PHE A 68 3.45 -22.91 -0.11
CA PHE A 68 3.17 -23.35 1.25
C PHE A 68 1.82 -24.07 1.33
N PHE A 69 0.76 -23.47 0.79
CA PHE A 69 -0.57 -24.10 0.80
C PHE A 69 -0.71 -25.24 -0.20
N TYR A 70 0.04 -25.23 -1.32
CA TYR A 70 0.11 -26.37 -2.22
C TYR A 70 0.69 -27.62 -1.55
N HIS A 71 1.81 -27.49 -0.82
CA HIS A 71 2.47 -28.62 -0.16
C HIS A 71 1.79 -29.02 1.17
N ASN A 72 1.29 -28.08 1.96
CA ASN A 72 0.66 -28.38 3.24
C ASN A 72 -0.82 -28.75 3.13
N GLY A 73 -1.45 -28.54 1.98
CA GLY A 73 -2.80 -29.05 1.69
C GLY A 73 -2.84 -30.58 1.49
N GLY A 74 -1.69 -31.24 1.32
CA GLY A 74 -1.56 -32.68 1.03
C GLY A 74 -1.27 -33.60 2.22
N SER A 75 -1.00 -33.06 3.42
CA SER A 75 -0.86 -33.87 4.64
C SER A 75 -1.89 -33.42 5.68
N ASP A 76 -2.81 -34.34 6.02
CA ASP A 76 -3.92 -34.23 6.99
C ASP A 76 -4.99 -33.14 6.80
N TYR A 77 -4.85 -32.21 5.84
CA TYR A 77 -5.89 -31.21 5.48
C TYR A 77 -6.89 -31.68 4.42
N ALA A 78 -6.88 -32.95 4.04
CA ALA A 78 -7.65 -33.48 2.90
C ALA A 78 -9.11 -33.87 3.22
N ALA A 79 -9.78 -33.24 4.18
CA ALA A 79 -11.20 -33.51 4.45
C ALA A 79 -12.08 -32.30 4.83
N ALA A 80 -11.59 -31.06 4.90
CA ALA A 80 -12.42 -29.95 5.35
C ALA A 80 -12.02 -28.58 4.75
N LYS A 81 -12.93 -27.99 3.95
CA LYS A 81 -13.01 -26.57 3.55
C LYS A 81 -11.71 -25.92 3.01
N SER A 82 -11.69 -25.60 1.71
CA SER A 82 -10.68 -24.68 1.16
C SER A 82 -10.70 -23.38 1.97
N LEU A 83 -9.56 -23.01 2.57
CA LEU A 83 -9.43 -21.76 3.29
C LEU A 83 -9.69 -20.59 2.34
N THR A 84 -10.34 -19.55 2.86
CA THR A 84 -10.42 -18.25 2.18
C THR A 84 -9.03 -17.60 2.15
N LYS A 85 -8.79 -16.69 1.20
CA LYS A 85 -7.52 -15.96 1.11
C LYS A 85 -7.19 -15.20 2.40
N GLU A 86 -8.20 -14.69 3.09
CA GLU A 86 -8.06 -14.04 4.39
C GLU A 86 -7.57 -15.03 5.47
N GLU A 87 -8.15 -16.23 5.56
CA GLU A 87 -7.71 -17.26 6.51
C GLU A 87 -6.28 -17.73 6.20
N GLU A 88 -5.94 -17.90 4.93
CA GLU A 88 -4.58 -18.24 4.50
C GLU A 88 -3.57 -17.17 4.95
N LEU A 89 -3.86 -15.89 4.72
CA LEU A 89 -2.99 -14.78 5.13
C LEU A 89 -2.84 -14.69 6.64
N ARG A 90 -3.93 -14.89 7.41
CA ARG A 90 -3.88 -14.97 8.88
C ARG A 90 -2.97 -16.10 9.34
N ARG A 91 -3.06 -17.27 8.71
CA ARG A 91 -2.17 -18.40 9.02
C ARG A 91 -0.70 -18.08 8.73
N LEU A 92 -0.40 -17.43 7.60
CA LEU A 92 0.97 -17.01 7.27
C LEU A 92 1.52 -15.95 8.23
N ILE A 93 0.67 -15.05 8.73
CA ILE A 93 1.03 -14.09 9.78
C ILE A 93 1.43 -14.83 11.05
N ASP A 94 0.66 -15.82 11.48
CA ASP A 94 0.95 -16.60 12.70
C ASP A 94 2.25 -17.42 12.54
N ILE A 95 2.42 -18.10 11.40
CA ILE A 95 3.67 -18.81 11.08
C ILE A 95 4.87 -17.87 11.07
N THR A 96 4.71 -16.66 10.53
CA THR A 96 5.76 -15.65 10.54
C THR A 96 6.15 -15.29 11.97
N LYS A 97 5.15 -15.14 12.86
CA LYS A 97 5.39 -14.83 14.28
C LYS A 97 6.10 -15.96 15.02
N GLU A 98 5.70 -17.20 14.75
CA GLU A 98 6.24 -18.42 15.35
C GLU A 98 7.67 -18.72 14.85
N THR A 99 7.92 -18.51 13.57
CA THR A 99 9.18 -18.90 12.90
C THR A 99 10.25 -17.81 12.99
N LEU A 100 9.89 -16.55 12.72
CA LEU A 100 10.84 -15.45 12.65
C LEU A 100 10.85 -14.68 13.98
N THR A 101 11.41 -15.25 15.03
CA THR A 101 11.32 -14.74 16.40
C THR A 101 12.23 -13.55 16.72
N ARG A 102 13.22 -13.23 15.88
CA ARG A 102 14.16 -12.13 16.16
C ARG A 102 13.61 -10.79 15.70
N GLU A 103 13.23 -9.95 16.67
CA GLU A 103 12.63 -8.63 16.42
C GLU A 103 13.66 -7.54 16.12
N ASP A 104 14.94 -7.76 16.41
CA ASP A 104 16.04 -6.86 16.04
C ASP A 104 16.65 -7.22 14.67
N GLY A 105 16.13 -8.25 13.99
CA GLY A 105 16.60 -8.75 12.70
C GLY A 105 17.63 -9.87 12.85
N TYR A 106 18.18 -10.32 11.72
CA TYR A 106 19.11 -11.47 11.64
C TYR A 106 20.44 -11.04 11.04
N THR A 107 21.56 -11.57 11.52
CA THR A 107 22.87 -11.39 10.83
C THR A 107 22.99 -12.33 9.63
N ARG A 108 24.01 -12.15 8.79
CA ARG A 108 24.27 -13.09 7.67
C ARG A 108 24.53 -14.50 8.16
N GLU A 109 25.28 -14.64 9.26
CA GLU A 109 25.66 -15.91 9.86
C GLU A 109 24.42 -16.65 10.39
N GLU A 110 23.49 -15.93 11.00
CA GLU A 110 22.25 -16.50 11.52
C GLU A 110 21.33 -16.98 10.40
N ILE A 111 21.24 -16.22 9.30
CA ILE A 111 20.49 -16.63 8.11
C ILE A 111 21.15 -17.84 7.45
N ALA A 112 22.48 -17.80 7.26
CA ALA A 112 23.23 -18.88 6.65
C ALA A 112 23.09 -20.18 7.46
N SER A 113 23.16 -20.09 8.79
CA SER A 113 22.91 -21.21 9.70
C SER A 113 21.48 -21.75 9.57
N ALA A 114 20.47 -20.87 9.55
CA ALA A 114 19.07 -21.28 9.39
C ALA A 114 18.80 -21.96 8.04
N LEU A 115 19.51 -21.55 6.98
CA LEU A 115 19.41 -22.13 5.65
C LEU A 115 20.39 -23.28 5.40
N GLN A 116 21.18 -23.68 6.39
CA GLN A 116 22.19 -24.74 6.30
C GLN A 116 23.18 -24.54 5.13
N MET A 117 23.66 -23.31 4.98
CA MET A 117 24.66 -22.92 3.97
C MET A 117 25.73 -22.00 4.55
N SER A 118 26.79 -21.75 3.80
CA SER A 118 27.83 -20.78 4.17
C SER A 118 27.41 -19.34 3.86
N VAL A 119 28.02 -18.36 4.54
CA VAL A 119 27.79 -16.93 4.23
C VAL A 119 28.14 -16.58 2.78
N PRO A 120 29.27 -17.03 2.20
CA PRO A 120 29.56 -16.78 0.78
C PRO A 120 28.48 -17.32 -0.18
N GLU A 121 27.93 -18.51 0.09
CA GLU A 121 26.84 -19.08 -0.71
C GLU A 121 25.55 -18.25 -0.59
N LEU A 122 25.22 -17.81 0.63
CA LEU A 122 24.09 -16.92 0.89
C LEU A 122 24.23 -15.61 0.08
N GLU A 123 25.40 -14.97 0.14
CA GLU A 123 25.66 -13.72 -0.57
C GLU A 123 25.61 -13.90 -2.08
N GLN A 124 26.23 -14.96 -2.61
CA GLN A 124 26.18 -15.28 -4.03
C GLN A 124 24.74 -15.47 -4.52
N ARG A 125 23.90 -16.15 -3.72
CA ARG A 125 22.53 -16.48 -4.12
C ARG A 125 21.55 -15.33 -3.99
N PHE A 126 21.63 -14.54 -2.91
CA PHE A 126 20.60 -13.56 -2.56
C PHE A 126 21.06 -12.10 -2.61
N MET A 127 22.37 -11.83 -2.68
CA MET A 127 22.95 -10.48 -2.55
C MET A 127 23.87 -10.10 -3.72
N SER A 128 23.91 -10.90 -4.79
CA SER A 128 24.79 -10.68 -5.94
C SER A 128 24.24 -9.69 -6.97
N ARG A 129 22.91 -9.53 -7.03
CA ARG A 129 22.25 -8.70 -8.06
C ARG A 129 22.39 -7.20 -7.80
N PHE A 130 22.45 -6.80 -6.54
CA PHE A 130 22.59 -5.40 -6.12
C PHE A 130 23.48 -5.30 -4.88
N PRO A 131 24.24 -4.20 -4.70
CA PRO A 131 25.02 -4.01 -3.49
C PRO A 131 24.13 -3.97 -2.24
N VAL A 132 24.37 -4.87 -1.29
CA VAL A 132 23.64 -4.91 -0.01
C VAL A 132 24.55 -4.42 1.11
N ARG A 133 24.18 -3.29 1.72
CA ARG A 133 24.84 -2.74 2.92
C ARG A 133 23.88 -2.81 4.09
N ALA A 134 24.04 -3.85 4.92
CA ALA A 134 23.22 -4.07 6.10
C ALA A 134 23.96 -4.94 7.08
N ASP A 135 23.92 -4.59 8.36
CA ASP A 135 24.44 -5.44 9.45
C ASP A 135 23.41 -6.48 9.88
N ARG A 136 22.13 -6.13 9.77
CA ARG A 136 20.99 -6.99 10.12
C ARG A 136 19.88 -6.93 9.08
N PHE A 137 19.16 -8.03 8.95
CA PHE A 137 18.02 -8.19 8.04
C PHE A 137 16.73 -8.37 8.84
N LYS A 138 15.80 -7.43 8.72
CA LYS A 138 14.51 -7.42 9.44
C LYS A 138 13.47 -8.37 8.82
N LEU A 139 13.81 -9.65 8.70
CA LEU A 139 13.01 -10.66 8.01
C LEU A 139 11.57 -10.74 8.56
N ARG A 140 11.43 -10.76 9.89
CA ARG A 140 10.14 -10.80 10.59
C ARG A 140 9.25 -9.63 10.18
N GLN A 141 9.75 -8.41 10.32
CA GLN A 141 8.98 -7.19 10.12
C GLN A 141 8.59 -7.03 8.66
N ARG A 142 9.49 -7.33 7.72
CA ARG A 142 9.18 -7.24 6.29
C ARG A 142 8.14 -8.29 5.87
N ALA A 143 8.23 -9.52 6.37
CA ALA A 143 7.23 -10.56 6.11
C ALA A 143 5.86 -10.21 6.72
N LEU A 144 5.84 -9.74 7.99
CA LEU A 144 4.63 -9.30 8.65
C LEU A 144 3.96 -8.14 7.91
N HIS A 145 4.75 -7.14 7.48
CA HIS A 145 4.23 -6.04 6.67
C HIS A 145 3.54 -6.58 5.41
N VAL A 146 4.22 -7.41 4.61
CA VAL A 146 3.69 -7.90 3.34
C VAL A 146 2.41 -8.72 3.53
N PHE A 147 2.38 -9.68 4.45
CA PHE A 147 1.17 -10.51 4.65
C PHE A 147 0.02 -9.73 5.27
N THR A 148 0.29 -8.82 6.23
CA THR A 148 -0.76 -7.98 6.80
C THR A 148 -1.28 -6.94 5.80
N GLU A 149 -0.44 -6.44 4.89
CA GLU A 149 -0.85 -5.51 3.84
C GLU A 149 -1.72 -6.22 2.80
N ALA A 150 -1.33 -7.42 2.36
CA ALA A 150 -2.17 -8.25 1.50
C ALA A 150 -3.52 -8.55 2.16
N LEU A 151 -3.54 -8.80 3.46
CA LEU A 151 -4.79 -9.02 4.21
C LEU A 151 -5.66 -7.77 4.22
N ARG A 152 -5.07 -6.59 4.46
CA ARG A 152 -5.79 -5.30 4.39
C ARG A 152 -6.39 -5.05 3.01
N VAL A 153 -5.70 -5.41 1.93
CA VAL A 153 -6.25 -5.31 0.56
C VAL A 153 -7.48 -6.20 0.40
N VAL A 154 -7.42 -7.46 0.83
CA VAL A 154 -8.57 -8.39 0.77
C VAL A 154 -9.74 -7.85 1.60
N GLN A 155 -9.48 -7.34 2.80
CA GLN A 155 -10.52 -6.77 3.66
C GLN A 155 -11.12 -5.49 3.07
N PHE A 156 -10.30 -4.62 2.48
CA PHE A 156 -10.77 -3.40 1.83
C PHE A 156 -11.67 -3.71 0.64
N LEU A 157 -11.31 -4.71 -0.18
CA LEU A 157 -12.15 -5.20 -1.27
C LEU A 157 -13.45 -5.82 -0.76
N ALA A 158 -13.39 -6.64 0.29
CA ALA A 158 -14.57 -7.24 0.88
C ALA A 158 -15.56 -6.19 1.42
N LEU A 159 -15.05 -5.08 1.98
CA LEU A 159 -15.90 -3.94 2.37
C LEU A 159 -16.55 -3.27 1.16
N LEU A 160 -15.79 -3.01 0.09
CA LEU A 160 -16.32 -2.36 -1.12
C LEU A 160 -17.32 -3.24 -1.90
N GLU A 161 -17.13 -4.55 -1.89
CA GLU A 161 -17.93 -5.52 -2.65
C GLU A 161 -19.05 -6.16 -1.83
N GLY A 162 -19.01 -6.00 -0.51
CA GLY A 162 -20.06 -6.41 0.39
C GLY A 162 -21.38 -5.66 0.11
N PRO A 163 -22.52 -6.23 0.52
CA PRO A 163 -23.79 -5.53 0.42
C PRO A 163 -23.77 -4.31 1.33
N LEU A 164 -23.51 -3.13 0.77
CA LEU A 164 -23.90 -1.90 1.44
C LEU A 164 -25.41 -1.90 1.50
N HIS A 165 -25.95 -1.54 2.67
CA HIS A 165 -27.36 -1.24 2.81
C HIS A 165 -27.64 0.06 2.04
N THR A 166 -27.74 -0.05 0.71
CA THR A 166 -28.12 1.01 -0.20
C THR A 166 -29.50 1.48 0.25
N GLY A 167 -29.55 2.62 0.95
CA GLY A 167 -30.74 3.08 1.66
C GLY A 167 -30.45 3.69 3.04
N ARG A 168 -29.27 3.43 3.61
CA ARG A 168 -28.82 4.18 4.79
C ARG A 168 -28.57 5.65 4.41
N THR A 169 -29.12 6.55 5.22
CA THR A 169 -28.91 8.00 5.09
C THR A 169 -27.50 8.42 5.51
N ASP A 170 -26.83 7.60 6.32
CA ASP A 170 -25.50 7.82 6.88
C ASP A 170 -24.64 6.56 6.73
N THR A 171 -23.45 6.72 6.13
CA THR A 171 -22.44 5.69 5.90
C THR A 171 -21.12 6.02 6.60
N THR A 172 -21.13 6.89 7.62
CA THR A 172 -19.93 7.30 8.36
C THR A 172 -19.15 6.10 8.88
N GLN A 173 -19.82 5.12 9.49
CA GLN A 173 -19.16 3.89 9.98
C GLN A 173 -18.43 3.13 8.85
N PHE A 174 -19.04 3.02 7.67
CA PHE A 174 -18.40 2.37 6.53
C PHE A 174 -17.16 3.14 6.06
N ASN A 175 -17.24 4.48 6.02
CA ASN A 175 -16.12 5.35 5.69
C ASN A 175 -14.98 5.21 6.72
N GLU A 176 -15.32 5.12 8.01
CA GLU A 176 -14.38 4.89 9.12
C GLU A 176 -13.72 3.51 9.04
N GLU A 177 -14.45 2.47 8.64
CA GLU A 177 -13.91 1.11 8.46
C GLU A 177 -12.89 1.05 7.32
N LEU A 178 -13.19 1.68 6.17
CA LEU A 178 -12.22 1.86 5.08
C LEU A 178 -11.01 2.68 5.56
N GLY A 179 -11.27 3.75 6.31
CA GLY A 179 -10.25 4.62 6.86
C GLY A 179 -9.30 3.90 7.83
N ARG A 180 -9.84 3.06 8.71
CA ARG A 180 -9.08 2.25 9.66
C ARG A 180 -8.07 1.36 8.94
N LEU A 181 -8.49 0.65 7.88
CA LEU A 181 -7.58 -0.20 7.10
C LEU A 181 -6.43 0.61 6.49
N MET A 182 -6.71 1.79 5.94
CA MET A 182 -5.67 2.67 5.39
C MET A 182 -4.71 3.22 6.45
N ASN A 183 -5.22 3.54 7.65
CA ASN A 183 -4.39 3.98 8.77
C ASN A 183 -3.48 2.85 9.27
N GLU A 184 -3.98 1.62 9.34
CA GLU A 184 -3.18 0.43 9.69
C GLU A 184 -2.09 0.15 8.64
N THR A 185 -2.35 0.44 7.35
CA THR A 185 -1.29 0.45 6.34
C THR A 185 -0.23 1.50 6.67
N GLN A 186 -0.58 2.74 7.02
CA GLN A 186 0.41 3.77 7.36
C GLN A 186 1.28 3.35 8.54
N ASP A 187 0.67 2.81 9.59
CA ASP A 187 1.39 2.34 10.77
C ASP A 187 2.32 1.18 10.41
N SER A 188 1.85 0.23 9.58
CA SER A 188 2.69 -0.85 9.07
C SER A 188 3.85 -0.35 8.20
N CYS A 189 3.62 0.63 7.33
CA CYS A 189 4.66 1.24 6.51
C CYS A 189 5.70 1.98 7.36
N ARG A 190 5.28 2.69 8.41
CA ARG A 190 6.17 3.42 9.31
C ARG A 190 6.96 2.49 10.22
N ASP A 191 6.27 1.55 10.87
CA ASP A 191 6.84 0.81 12.00
C ASP A 191 7.41 -0.57 11.58
N LEU A 192 6.76 -1.28 10.64
CA LEU A 192 7.19 -2.61 10.18
C LEU A 192 8.01 -2.58 8.91
N TYR A 193 7.65 -1.75 7.93
CA TYR A 193 8.40 -1.65 6.67
C TYR A 193 9.48 -0.57 6.71
N GLU A 194 9.33 0.41 7.61
CA GLU A 194 10.24 1.55 7.78
C GLU A 194 10.45 2.34 6.48
N CYS A 195 9.36 2.55 5.73
CA CYS A 195 9.34 3.34 4.50
C CYS A 195 8.58 4.66 4.61
N SER A 196 8.19 5.09 5.81
CA SER A 196 7.70 6.46 6.02
C SER A 196 8.86 7.47 6.13
N CYS A 197 8.52 8.72 6.40
CA CYS A 197 9.47 9.76 6.83
C CYS A 197 8.74 10.79 7.72
N PRO A 198 9.47 11.61 8.50
CA PRO A 198 8.86 12.59 9.41
C PRO A 198 7.84 13.51 8.73
N GLU A 199 8.12 13.91 7.49
CA GLU A 199 7.25 14.77 6.69
C GLU A 199 5.92 14.10 6.34
N LEU A 200 5.98 12.84 5.90
CA LEU A 200 4.78 12.05 5.61
C LEU A 200 3.97 11.78 6.89
N ASP A 201 4.65 11.49 8.00
CA ASP A 201 4.00 11.23 9.29
C ASP A 201 3.29 12.50 9.81
N GLU A 202 3.92 13.66 9.66
CA GLU A 202 3.34 14.96 10.03
C GLU A 202 2.14 15.33 9.15
N ILE A 203 2.26 15.18 7.82
CA ILE A 203 1.12 15.36 6.91
C ILE A 203 -0.03 14.42 7.30
N CYS A 204 0.27 13.15 7.61
CA CYS A 204 -0.76 12.21 8.03
C CYS A 204 -1.44 12.60 9.35
N ARG A 205 -0.68 13.12 10.31
CA ARG A 205 -1.20 13.63 11.59
C ARG A 205 -2.12 14.82 11.36
N ILE A 206 -1.69 15.80 10.56
CA ILE A 206 -2.45 17.02 10.27
C ILE A 206 -3.76 16.67 9.56
N SER A 207 -3.71 15.88 8.47
CA SER A 207 -4.90 15.53 7.69
C SER A 207 -5.95 14.81 8.54
N ARG A 208 -5.54 13.87 9.40
CA ARG A 208 -6.47 13.19 10.34
C ARG A 208 -7.04 14.14 11.38
N GLY A 209 -6.21 15.01 11.95
CA GLY A 209 -6.66 16.03 12.91
C GLY A 209 -7.67 17.02 12.32
N ALA A 210 -7.62 17.26 11.01
CA ALA A 210 -8.52 18.15 10.29
C ALA A 210 -9.81 17.47 9.77
N GLY A 211 -9.98 16.15 10.00
CA GLY A 211 -11.21 15.43 9.68
C GLY A 211 -11.11 14.39 8.56
N ALA A 212 -9.91 14.03 8.10
CA ALA A 212 -9.74 12.86 7.25
C ALA A 212 -10.02 11.56 8.04
N TYR A 213 -10.79 10.64 7.46
CA TYR A 213 -10.96 9.28 8.01
C TYR A 213 -9.63 8.52 8.05
N SER A 214 -8.77 8.77 7.06
CA SER A 214 -7.45 8.17 7.01
C SER A 214 -6.42 9.00 6.29
N SER A 215 -5.16 8.66 6.57
CA SER A 215 -4.02 9.18 5.84
C SER A 215 -2.90 8.15 5.81
N ARG A 216 -2.30 7.97 4.64
CA ARG A 216 -1.12 7.12 4.45
C ARG A 216 -0.21 7.64 3.35
N LEU A 217 1.06 7.27 3.39
CA LEU A 217 1.96 7.43 2.25
C LEU A 217 1.45 6.67 1.02
N THR A 218 1.85 7.07 -0.18
CA THR A 218 1.58 6.34 -1.42
C THR A 218 2.81 6.23 -2.29
N GLY A 219 2.92 5.13 -3.04
CA GLY A 219 4.15 4.76 -3.76
C GLY A 219 5.18 4.13 -2.83
N ALA A 220 6.47 4.34 -3.15
CA ALA A 220 7.58 3.66 -2.48
C ALA A 220 7.83 4.12 -1.04
N GLY A 221 7.46 5.36 -0.70
CA GLY A 221 7.79 5.97 0.58
C GLY A 221 9.17 6.65 0.60
N TRP A 222 9.68 6.94 1.81
CA TRP A 222 10.85 7.79 2.09
C TRP A 222 10.74 9.20 1.49
N GLY A 223 9.52 9.74 1.49
CA GLY A 223 9.14 10.98 0.80
C GLY A 223 8.07 10.74 -0.26
N GLY A 224 7.94 11.68 -1.20
CA GLY A 224 6.90 11.65 -2.22
C GLY A 224 5.54 12.11 -1.69
N CYS A 225 4.48 11.35 -1.98
CA CYS A 225 3.11 11.77 -1.72
C CYS A 225 2.42 10.94 -0.63
N SER A 226 1.36 11.50 -0.09
CA SER A 226 0.38 10.82 0.76
C SER A 226 -1.02 10.90 0.13
N VAL A 227 -1.88 9.97 0.52
CA VAL A 227 -3.28 9.90 0.13
C VAL A 227 -4.17 9.89 1.37
N HIS A 228 -5.22 10.70 1.33
CA HIS A 228 -6.16 10.89 2.43
C HIS A 228 -7.57 10.54 1.98
N LEU A 229 -8.28 9.78 2.81
CA LEU A 229 -9.71 9.54 2.64
C LEU A 229 -10.47 10.59 3.45
N VAL A 230 -11.14 11.52 2.77
CA VAL A 230 -11.72 12.71 3.41
C VAL A 230 -13.22 12.82 3.08
N PRO A 231 -14.10 13.16 4.04
CA PRO A 231 -15.43 13.63 3.73
C PRO A 231 -15.37 14.84 2.78
N ALA A 232 -16.20 14.89 1.73
CA ALA A 232 -16.17 15.95 0.73
C ALA A 232 -16.32 17.36 1.35
N ASP A 233 -17.14 17.48 2.39
CA ASP A 233 -17.36 18.72 3.16
C ASP A 233 -16.18 19.10 4.07
N LYS A 234 -15.26 18.18 4.35
CA LYS A 234 -14.04 18.43 5.15
C LYS A 234 -12.79 18.69 4.30
N VAL A 235 -12.87 18.55 2.98
CA VAL A 235 -11.73 18.84 2.08
C VAL A 235 -11.16 20.25 2.29
N PRO A 236 -11.96 21.34 2.38
CA PRO A 236 -11.41 22.68 2.64
C PRO A 236 -10.63 22.77 3.96
N ALA A 237 -11.14 22.17 5.03
CA ALA A 237 -10.49 22.17 6.34
C ALA A 237 -9.16 21.41 6.34
N VAL A 238 -9.10 20.27 5.64
CA VAL A 238 -7.85 19.51 5.48
C VAL A 238 -6.82 20.32 4.68
N LYS A 239 -7.22 20.96 3.58
CA LYS A 239 -6.33 21.81 2.78
C LYS A 239 -5.78 22.98 3.59
N GLU A 240 -6.65 23.68 4.32
CA GLU A 240 -6.26 24.81 5.17
C GLU A 240 -5.30 24.37 6.29
N ALA A 241 -5.59 23.24 6.95
CA ALA A 241 -4.72 22.72 8.00
C ALA A 241 -3.33 22.35 7.47
N LEU A 242 -3.25 21.69 6.31
CA LEU A 242 -1.97 21.36 5.67
C LEU A 242 -1.20 22.61 5.26
N GLU A 243 -1.87 23.62 4.71
CA GLU A 243 -1.25 24.90 4.37
C GLU A 243 -0.66 25.56 5.62
N GLN A 244 -1.47 25.74 6.66
CA GLN A 244 -1.06 26.46 7.86
C GLN A 244 0.00 25.71 8.66
N GLN A 245 -0.10 24.38 8.78
CA GLN A 245 0.73 23.59 9.70
C GLN A 245 1.92 22.91 9.03
N TYR A 246 1.92 22.73 7.70
CA TYR A 246 3.01 22.07 6.99
C TYR A 246 3.62 22.97 5.91
N TYR A 247 2.87 23.36 4.89
CA TYR A 247 3.42 24.05 3.71
C TYR A 247 3.90 25.48 3.98
N SER A 248 3.27 26.21 4.91
CA SER A 248 3.69 27.56 5.32
C SER A 248 5.12 27.62 5.88
N LYS A 249 5.67 26.48 6.31
CA LYS A 249 7.02 26.34 6.86
C LYS A 249 8.08 26.04 5.79
N LEU A 250 7.66 25.82 4.55
CA LEU A 250 8.52 25.46 3.42
C LEU A 250 8.70 26.67 2.47
N ASP A 251 9.88 26.75 1.86
CA ASP A 251 10.15 27.72 0.80
C ASP A 251 9.72 27.14 -0.54
N LEU A 252 8.44 27.36 -0.90
CA LEU A 252 7.81 26.84 -2.11
C LEU A 252 7.46 27.96 -3.08
N THR A 253 7.63 27.70 -4.38
CA THR A 253 7.12 28.59 -5.45
C THR A 253 5.59 28.57 -5.48
N ASP A 254 4.97 29.56 -6.12
CA ASP A 254 3.51 29.62 -6.26
C ASP A 254 2.95 28.40 -7.00
N GLU A 255 3.65 27.93 -8.04
CA GLU A 255 3.29 26.70 -8.77
C GLU A 255 3.35 25.46 -7.86
N GLN A 256 4.40 25.35 -7.02
CA GLN A 256 4.51 24.25 -6.06
C GLN A 256 3.38 24.29 -5.03
N LYS A 257 3.02 25.46 -4.51
CA LYS A 257 1.89 25.61 -3.58
C LYS A 257 0.57 25.22 -4.21
N GLU A 258 0.32 25.62 -5.46
CA GLU A 258 -0.89 25.25 -6.19
C GLU A 258 -1.00 23.74 -6.40
N GLN A 259 0.12 23.06 -6.64
CA GLN A 259 0.19 21.61 -6.88
C GLN A 259 0.43 20.79 -5.61
N ALA A 260 0.60 21.43 -4.45
CA ALA A 260 0.94 20.75 -3.19
C ALA A 260 -0.17 19.78 -2.75
N VAL A 261 -1.43 20.18 -2.94
CA VAL A 261 -2.62 19.40 -2.55
C VAL A 261 -3.63 19.30 -3.69
N VAL A 262 -3.83 18.08 -4.19
CA VAL A 262 -4.73 17.79 -5.30
C VAL A 262 -5.90 16.93 -4.83
N VAL A 263 -7.13 17.35 -5.13
CA VAL A 263 -8.31 16.50 -4.96
C VAL A 263 -8.44 15.65 -6.20
N SER A 264 -8.34 14.33 -6.05
CA SER A 264 -8.31 13.39 -7.17
C SER A 264 -9.57 12.52 -7.20
N ARG A 265 -10.05 12.26 -8.41
CA ARG A 265 -11.05 11.24 -8.70
C ARG A 265 -10.42 10.20 -9.64
N PRO A 266 -10.81 8.93 -9.57
CA PRO A 266 -10.23 7.92 -10.45
C PRO A 266 -10.40 8.29 -11.93
N ALA A 267 -9.27 8.42 -12.63
CA ALA A 267 -9.20 8.87 -14.02
C ALA A 267 -9.15 7.69 -15.00
N ARG A 268 -9.29 7.98 -16.29
CA ARG A 268 -9.08 6.98 -17.35
C ARG A 268 -7.59 6.59 -17.43
N GLY A 269 -7.33 5.36 -17.85
CA GLY A 269 -6.00 4.89 -18.22
C GLY A 269 -5.51 5.49 -19.53
N SER A 270 -4.38 4.97 -20.02
CA SER A 270 -3.72 5.40 -21.24
C SER A 270 -4.66 5.36 -22.45
N ALA A 271 -4.67 6.45 -23.22
CA ALA A 271 -5.46 6.60 -24.44
C ALA A 271 -4.61 7.23 -25.55
N VAL A 272 -4.97 6.94 -26.81
CA VAL A 272 -4.41 7.60 -27.99
C VAL A 272 -5.44 8.60 -28.49
N TYR A 273 -5.02 9.86 -28.66
CA TYR A 273 -5.82 10.91 -29.29
C TYR A 273 -5.39 11.04 -30.75
N ILE A 274 -6.36 10.97 -31.67
CA ILE A 274 -6.11 11.18 -33.10
C ILE A 274 -6.49 12.63 -33.41
N VAL A 275 -5.49 13.44 -33.75
CA VAL A 275 -5.72 14.85 -34.09
C VAL A 275 -5.97 14.94 -35.61
N GLU A 276 -7.24 15.07 -36.00
CA GLU A 276 -7.63 15.36 -37.38
C GLU A 276 -7.86 16.87 -37.55
N GLY A 277 -7.22 17.49 -38.54
CA GLY A 277 -7.45 18.91 -38.88
C GLY A 277 -6.99 19.93 -37.83
N GLY A 278 -6.15 19.55 -36.87
CA GLY A 278 -5.65 20.44 -35.82
C GLY A 278 -6.59 20.64 -34.63
N GLN A 279 -7.66 19.85 -34.52
CA GLN A 279 -8.51 19.80 -33.34
C GLN A 279 -8.39 18.42 -32.66
N LEU A 280 -8.36 18.43 -31.33
CA LEU A 280 -8.41 17.21 -30.51
C LEU A 280 -9.84 16.67 -30.55
N SER A 281 -10.04 15.47 -31.11
CA SER A 281 -11.26 14.67 -30.95
C SER A 281 -11.04 13.51 -29.98
#